data_AF-A0A1V6RFC5-F1
#
_entry.id   AF-A0A1V6RFC5-F1
#
_cell.length_a   1.000
_cell.length_b   1.000
_cell.length_c   1.000
_cell.angle_alpha   90.00
_cell.angle_beta   90.00
_cell.angle_gamma   90.00
#
_symmetry.space_group_name_H-M   'P 1'
#
loop_
_entity.id
_entity.type
_entity.pdbx_description
1 polymer ?
#
loop_
_entity_poly.entity_id
_entity_poly.type
_entity_poly.pdbx_seq_one_letter_code
_entity_poly.pdbx_strand_id
1 'polypeptide(L)'
;MVNIPTTWAWRIPSILQCVPSLLAICFLPFVPESPRWLLANNQPEAAKEVLAVVIGVESLEEPDFVRVFNDISTVLETEAMNHPENAWKEIFTGKPNRRRLAILVSFGVMVQLLGNFVASYYLGEILTLAGIRSITTQLQVNVILSCWAFVVAVVGSLLLDVVGRRIQALSAIYAPAPFNVYLCRIETDL
;
A
#
# COMPACT_ATOMS: atom_id res chain seq x y z
N MET A 1 26.63 16.36 12.37
CA MET A 1 25.67 16.39 11.25
C MET A 1 25.74 17.77 10.61
N VAL A 2 25.76 17.84 9.28
CA VAL A 2 26.01 19.05 8.49
C VAL A 2 24.97 20.11 8.86
N ASN A 3 25.40 21.17 9.54
CA ASN A 3 24.57 22.34 9.78
C ASN A 3 24.63 23.17 8.50
N ILE A 4 23.60 23.06 7.65
CA ILE A 4 23.48 23.87 6.44
C ILE A 4 22.67 25.12 6.84
N PRO A 5 23.30 26.28 7.08
CA PRO A 5 22.60 27.47 7.57
C PRO A 5 21.86 28.20 6.44
N THR A 6 21.41 27.47 5.42
CA THR A 6 20.82 28.04 4.20
C THR A 6 19.54 27.31 3.83
N THR A 7 18.67 27.98 3.07
CA THR A 7 17.37 27.48 2.56
C THR A 7 17.49 26.17 1.77
N TRP A 8 18.71 25.72 1.43
CA TRP A 8 18.97 24.45 0.76
C TRP A 8 18.76 23.23 1.64
N ALA A 9 18.75 23.37 2.97
CA ALA A 9 18.58 22.25 3.91
C ALA A 9 17.27 21.46 3.69
N TRP A 10 16.18 22.14 3.32
CA TRP A 10 14.89 21.48 3.04
C TRP A 10 14.66 21.21 1.55
N ARG A 11 15.29 21.97 0.65
CA ARG A 11 15.12 21.81 -0.81
C ARG A 11 15.81 20.55 -1.34
N ILE A 12 16.98 20.21 -0.81
CA ILE A 12 17.74 19.03 -1.26
C ILE A 12 16.93 17.73 -1.03
N PRO A 13 16.36 17.46 0.17
CA PRO A 13 15.48 16.31 0.36
C PRO A 13 14.27 16.31 -0.57
N SER A 14 13.62 17.45 -0.79
CA SER A 14 12.45 17.54 -1.69
C SER A 14 12.80 17.20 -3.14
N ILE A 15 13.94 17.68 -3.66
CA ILE A 15 14.38 17.36 -5.02
C ILE A 15 14.80 15.88 -5.10
N LEU A 16 15.45 15.35 -4.06
CA LEU A 16 15.84 13.94 -4.02
C LEU A 16 14.63 13.00 -4.05
N GLN A 17 13.50 13.41 -3.45
CA GLN A 17 12.24 12.65 -3.53
C GLN A 17 11.68 12.55 -4.96
N CYS A 18 12.04 13.46 -5.87
CA CYS A 18 11.62 13.38 -7.29
C CYS A 18 12.36 12.28 -8.06
N VAL A 19 13.54 11.86 -7.60
CA VAL A 19 14.37 10.83 -8.27
C VAL A 19 13.62 9.51 -8.47
N PRO A 20 13.02 8.88 -7.44
CA PRO A 20 12.28 7.63 -7.64
C PRO A 20 11.08 7.78 -8.58
N SER A 21 10.38 8.92 -8.58
CA SER A 21 9.29 9.17 -9.51
C SER A 21 9.75 9.29 -10.97
N LEU A 22 10.88 9.96 -11.20
CA LEU A 22 11.48 10.04 -12.54
C LEU A 22 11.95 8.67 -13.02
N LEU A 23 12.59 7.88 -12.15
CA LEU A 23 12.95 6.50 -12.46
C LEU A 23 11.73 5.67 -12.83
N ALA A 24 10.63 5.77 -12.08
CA ALA A 24 9.40 5.05 -12.40
C ALA A 24 8.84 5.41 -13.79
N ILE A 25 8.86 6.70 -14.17
CA ILE A 25 8.43 7.14 -15.51
C ILE A 25 9.35 6.60 -16.60
N CYS A 26 10.67 6.59 -16.36
CA CYS A 26 11.63 6.04 -17.30
C CYS A 26 11.47 4.52 -17.48
N PHE A 27 11.08 3.78 -16.44
CA PHE A 27 10.87 2.33 -16.50
C PHE A 27 9.47 1.93 -16.99
N LEU A 28 8.48 2.81 -16.89
CA LEU A 28 7.10 2.55 -17.32
C LEU A 28 6.98 1.94 -18.74
N PRO A 29 7.66 2.44 -19.80
CA PRO A 29 7.53 1.88 -21.14
C PRO A 29 8.14 0.47 -21.30
N PHE A 30 8.94 -0.01 -20.33
CA PHE A 30 9.51 -1.35 -20.34
C PHE A 30 8.64 -2.38 -19.62
N VAL A 31 7.65 -1.94 -18.85
CA VAL A 31 6.76 -2.83 -18.11
C VAL A 31 5.63 -3.28 -19.04
N PRO A 32 5.44 -4.58 -19.27
CA PRO A 32 4.33 -5.05 -20.09
C PRO A 32 3.00 -4.73 -19.40
N GLU A 33 2.02 -4.31 -20.19
CA GLU A 33 0.67 -4.06 -19.71
C GLU A 33 0.01 -5.35 -19.20
N SER A 34 -0.95 -5.22 -18.29
CA SER A 34 -1.59 -6.41 -17.71
C SER A 34 -2.33 -7.25 -18.79
N PRO A 35 -2.18 -8.60 -18.81
CA PRO A 35 -2.85 -9.46 -19.79
C PRO A 35 -4.38 -9.28 -19.81
N ARG A 36 -4.98 -9.00 -18.65
CA ARG A 36 -6.41 -8.74 -18.51
C ARG A 36 -6.85 -7.45 -19.23
N TRP A 37 -6.04 -6.39 -19.18
CA TRP A 37 -6.33 -5.14 -19.89
C TRP A 37 -6.20 -5.32 -21.41
N LEU A 38 -5.18 -6.04 -21.86
CA LEU A 38 -4.98 -6.36 -23.28
C LEU A 38 -6.17 -7.16 -23.85
N LEU A 39 -6.68 -8.15 -23.10
CA LEU A 39 -7.90 -8.88 -23.47
C LEU A 39 -9.14 -7.98 -23.52
N ALA A 40 -9.31 -7.08 -22.55
CA ALA A 40 -10.43 -6.12 -22.52
C ALA A 40 -10.40 -5.14 -23.71
N ASN A 41 -9.22 -4.83 -24.23
CA ASN A 41 -9.05 -3.96 -25.41
C ASN A 41 -9.04 -4.72 -26.74
N ASN A 42 -9.50 -5.98 -26.77
CA ASN A 42 -9.53 -6.82 -27.97
C ASN A 42 -8.14 -7.07 -28.59
N GLN A 43 -7.09 -7.15 -27.78
CA GLN A 43 -5.72 -7.51 -28.19
C GLN A 43 -5.29 -8.88 -27.62
N PRO A 44 -5.89 -10.00 -28.08
CA PRO A 44 -5.65 -11.32 -27.49
C PRO A 44 -4.24 -11.86 -27.77
N GLU A 45 -3.61 -11.50 -28.90
CA GLU A 45 -2.27 -12.01 -29.22
C GLU A 45 -1.19 -11.42 -28.30
N ALA A 46 -1.20 -10.09 -28.11
CA ALA A 46 -0.33 -9.43 -27.15
C ALA A 46 -0.57 -9.94 -25.71
N ALA A 47 -1.83 -10.22 -25.35
CA ALA A 47 -2.16 -10.79 -24.04
C ALA A 47 -1.55 -12.18 -23.84
N LYS A 48 -1.51 -13.03 -24.88
CA LYS A 48 -0.87 -14.35 -24.82
C LYS A 48 0.63 -14.25 -24.64
N GLU A 49 1.29 -13.35 -25.37
CA GLU A 49 2.75 -13.13 -25.24
C GLU A 49 3.11 -12.69 -23.82
N VAL A 50 2.41 -11.69 -23.28
CA VAL A 50 2.67 -11.22 -21.92
C VAL A 50 2.36 -12.30 -20.89
N LEU A 51 1.25 -13.05 -21.05
CA LEU A 51 0.90 -14.13 -20.14
C LEU A 51 1.93 -15.27 -20.16
N ALA A 52 2.49 -15.59 -21.34
CA ALA A 52 3.55 -16.60 -21.47
C ALA A 52 4.82 -16.18 -20.70
N VAL A 53 5.20 -14.90 -20.79
CA VAL A 53 6.33 -14.33 -20.02
C VAL A 53 6.06 -14.37 -18.51
N VAL A 54 4.82 -14.08 -18.07
CA VAL A 54 4.46 -14.05 -16.64
C VAL A 54 4.44 -15.45 -16.02
N ILE A 55 3.92 -16.45 -16.73
CA ILE A 55 3.88 -17.85 -16.25
C ILE A 55 5.26 -18.52 -16.44
N GLY A 56 6.07 -18.04 -17.38
CA GLY A 56 7.40 -18.58 -17.68
C GLY A 56 7.35 -19.82 -18.58
N VAL A 57 6.42 -19.83 -19.54
CA VAL A 57 6.13 -20.98 -20.39
C VAL A 57 6.69 -20.76 -21.80
N GLU A 58 7.33 -21.78 -22.38
CA GLU A 58 7.90 -21.72 -23.73
C GLU A 58 6.86 -22.03 -24.85
N SER A 59 5.78 -22.75 -24.53
CA SER A 59 4.73 -23.12 -25.48
C SER A 59 3.34 -22.66 -25.07
N LEU A 60 2.64 -22.00 -25.98
CA LEU A 60 1.24 -21.58 -25.81
C LEU A 60 0.25 -22.75 -25.72
N GLU A 61 0.72 -23.99 -25.90
CA GLU A 61 -0.08 -25.21 -25.80
C GLU A 61 0.02 -25.88 -24.43
N GLU A 62 0.85 -25.36 -23.51
CA GLU A 62 0.93 -25.94 -22.17
C GLU A 62 -0.41 -25.86 -21.43
N PRO A 63 -0.80 -26.93 -20.73
CA PRO A 63 -2.12 -27.02 -20.10
C PRO A 63 -2.34 -25.95 -19.02
N ASP A 64 -1.28 -25.53 -18.33
CA ASP A 64 -1.35 -24.46 -17.33
C ASP A 64 -1.59 -23.09 -17.96
N PHE A 65 -0.94 -22.78 -19.09
CA PHE A 65 -1.16 -21.55 -19.84
C PHE A 65 -2.60 -21.48 -20.37
N VAL A 66 -3.07 -22.55 -21.03
CA VAL A 66 -4.41 -22.61 -21.62
C VAL A 66 -5.49 -22.47 -20.55
N ARG A 67 -5.31 -23.11 -19.39
CA ARG A 67 -6.24 -22.98 -18.26
C ARG A 67 -6.34 -21.53 -17.79
N VAL A 68 -5.20 -20.89 -17.50
CA VAL A 68 -5.18 -19.52 -16.98
C VAL A 68 -5.75 -18.53 -18.00
N PHE A 69 -5.41 -18.67 -19.28
CA PHE A 69 -5.92 -17.81 -20.34
C PHE A 69 -7.45 -17.94 -20.50
N ASN A 70 -7.98 -19.15 -20.46
CA ASN A 70 -9.42 -19.41 -20.55
C ASN A 70 -10.17 -18.91 -19.32
N ASP A 71 -9.60 -19.06 -18.12
CA ASP A 71 -10.19 -18.54 -16.89
C ASP A 71 -10.33 -17.02 -16.93
N ILE A 72 -9.27 -16.31 -17.35
CA ILE A 72 -9.29 -14.84 -17.50
C ILE A 72 -10.33 -14.42 -18.54
N SER A 73 -10.37 -15.10 -19.69
CA SER A 73 -11.31 -14.78 -20.77
C SER A 73 -12.77 -15.00 -20.33
N THR A 74 -13.05 -16.11 -19.64
CA THR A 74 -14.39 -16.44 -19.15
C THR A 74 -14.87 -15.44 -18.10
N VAL A 75 -13.99 -15.03 -17.18
CA VAL A 75 -14.30 -13.99 -16.19
C VAL A 75 -14.62 -12.66 -16.89
N LEU A 76 -13.85 -12.30 -17.90
CA LEU A 76 -14.04 -11.04 -18.62
C LEU A 76 -15.33 -11.01 -19.45
N GLU A 77 -15.67 -12.12 -20.11
CA GLU A 77 -16.95 -12.27 -20.81
C GLU A 77 -18.13 -12.21 -19.84
N THR A 78 -18.02 -12.90 -18.70
CA THR A 78 -19.03 -12.86 -17.64
C THR A 78 -19.19 -11.45 -17.09
N GLU A 79 -18.10 -10.70 -16.96
CA GLU A 79 -18.14 -9.30 -16.52
C GLU A 79 -18.81 -8.41 -17.58
N ALA A 80 -18.44 -8.55 -18.86
CA ALA A 80 -19.03 -7.77 -19.95
C ALA A 80 -20.54 -8.01 -20.12
N MET A 81 -21.02 -9.24 -19.84
CA MET A 81 -22.44 -9.57 -19.90
C MET A 81 -23.25 -9.06 -18.68
N ASN A 82 -22.64 -9.00 -17.50
CA ASN A 82 -23.34 -8.72 -16.24
C ASN A 82 -23.24 -7.26 -15.76
N HIS A 83 -22.31 -6.47 -16.30
CA HIS A 83 -22.04 -5.11 -15.81
C HIS A 83 -22.50 -4.03 -16.80
N PRO A 84 -23.55 -3.24 -16.48
CA PRO A 84 -23.93 -2.07 -17.26
C PRO A 84 -22.90 -0.94 -17.09
N GLU A 85 -22.79 -0.07 -18.09
CA GLU A 85 -21.78 0.99 -18.34
C GLU A 85 -21.40 1.94 -17.17
N ASN A 86 -22.04 1.85 -15.99
CA ASN A 86 -21.83 2.75 -14.86
C ASN A 86 -21.22 2.06 -13.63
N ALA A 87 -19.89 1.87 -13.65
CA ALA A 87 -19.10 1.27 -12.57
C ALA A 87 -19.39 1.87 -11.17
N TRP A 88 -19.62 3.18 -11.08
CA TRP A 88 -19.88 3.87 -9.81
C TRP A 88 -21.20 3.49 -9.14
N LYS A 89 -22.25 3.23 -9.92
CA LYS A 89 -23.57 2.86 -9.37
C LYS A 89 -23.56 1.42 -8.86
N GLU A 90 -22.81 0.55 -9.52
CA GLU A 90 -22.76 -0.87 -9.20
C GLU A 90 -22.15 -1.18 -7.82
N ILE A 91 -21.22 -0.34 -7.38
CA ILE A 91 -20.64 -0.40 -6.03
C ILE A 91 -21.76 -0.38 -4.96
N PHE A 92 -22.84 0.37 -5.20
CA PHE A 92 -23.95 0.54 -4.26
C PHE A 92 -25.18 -0.31 -4.55
N THR A 93 -25.29 -0.95 -5.72
CA THR A 93 -26.52 -1.67 -6.10
C THR A 93 -26.54 -3.13 -5.61
N GLY A 94 -25.41 -3.84 -5.65
CA GLY A 94 -25.35 -5.26 -5.29
C GLY A 94 -25.21 -5.53 -3.79
N LYS A 95 -25.99 -6.47 -3.22
CA LYS A 95 -25.79 -6.97 -1.83
C LYS A 95 -24.34 -7.44 -1.57
N PRO A 96 -23.67 -8.18 -2.49
CA PRO A 96 -22.27 -8.55 -2.32
C PRO A 96 -21.32 -7.34 -2.36
N ASN A 97 -21.55 -6.40 -3.28
CA ASN A 97 -20.73 -5.20 -3.44
C ASN A 97 -20.83 -4.28 -2.22
N ARG A 98 -22.03 -4.11 -1.64
CA ARG A 98 -22.23 -3.38 -0.38
C ARG A 98 -21.45 -3.99 0.78
N ARG A 99 -21.41 -5.32 0.90
CA ARG A 99 -20.61 -5.99 1.94
C ARG A 99 -19.12 -5.74 1.74
N ARG A 100 -18.63 -5.82 0.50
CA ARG A 100 -17.23 -5.49 0.16
C ARG A 100 -16.91 -4.04 0.49
N LEU A 101 -17.78 -3.10 0.11
CA LEU A 101 -17.65 -1.69 0.43
C LEU A 101 -17.64 -1.44 1.94
N ALA A 102 -18.56 -2.06 2.69
CA ALA A 102 -18.62 -1.92 4.15
C ALA A 102 -17.34 -2.39 4.83
N ILE A 103 -16.75 -3.50 4.36
CA ILE A 103 -15.45 -3.99 4.84
C ILE A 103 -14.33 -3.00 4.47
N LEU A 104 -14.33 -2.46 3.25
CA LEU A 104 -13.30 -1.54 2.78
C LEU A 104 -13.30 -0.24 3.58
N VAL A 105 -14.50 0.33 3.80
CA VAL A 105 -14.71 1.56 4.57
C VAL A 105 -14.38 1.33 6.04
N SER A 106 -14.89 0.25 6.66
CA SER A 106 -14.61 -0.03 8.07
C SER A 106 -13.13 -0.29 8.31
N PHE A 107 -12.45 -1.01 7.42
CA PHE A 107 -11.02 -1.24 7.49
C PHE A 107 -10.21 0.05 7.32
N GLY A 108 -10.56 0.90 6.35
CA GLY A 108 -9.92 2.21 6.18
C GLY A 108 -10.03 3.06 7.45
N VAL A 109 -11.24 3.19 7.99
CA VAL A 109 -11.48 3.92 9.24
C VAL A 109 -10.65 3.34 10.39
N MET A 110 -10.62 2.00 10.54
CA MET A 110 -9.80 1.35 11.57
C MET A 110 -8.31 1.71 11.44
N VAL A 111 -7.74 1.69 10.23
CA VAL A 111 -6.32 2.01 10.01
C VAL A 111 -6.01 3.47 10.33
N GLN A 112 -6.91 4.40 9.97
CA GLN A 112 -6.73 5.81 10.30
C GLN A 112 -6.87 6.12 11.80
N LEU A 113 -7.78 5.44 12.51
CA LEU A 113 -8.01 5.64 13.95
C LEU A 113 -6.82 5.21 14.83
N LEU A 114 -5.88 4.42 14.30
CA LEU A 114 -4.66 4.03 15.02
C LEU A 114 -3.67 5.18 15.21
N GLY A 115 -3.90 6.34 14.59
CA GLY A 115 -3.13 7.56 14.89
C GLY A 115 -1.69 7.56 14.36
N ASN A 116 -1.37 6.71 13.38
CA ASN A 116 -0.02 6.65 12.78
C ASN A 116 0.48 8.03 12.32
N PHE A 117 -0.40 8.82 11.70
CA PHE A 117 -0.07 10.18 11.28
C PHE A 117 0.20 11.11 12.47
N VAL A 118 -0.61 11.05 13.53
CA VAL A 118 -0.44 11.90 14.73
C VAL A 118 0.90 11.60 15.39
N ALA A 119 1.25 10.33 15.57
CA ALA A 119 2.53 9.94 16.17
C ALA A 119 3.73 10.47 15.37
N SER A 120 3.68 10.40 14.04
CA SER A 120 4.78 10.85 13.17
C SER A 120 4.89 12.37 13.06
N TYR A 121 3.76 13.09 13.03
CA TYR A 121 3.74 14.56 12.92
C TYR A 121 4.09 15.27 14.24
N TYR A 122 3.61 14.75 15.38
CA TYR A 122 3.79 15.38 16.69
C TYR A 122 4.99 14.83 17.47
N LEU A 123 5.75 13.88 16.92
CA LEU A 123 6.93 13.30 17.57
C LEU A 123 7.91 14.37 18.07
N GLY A 124 8.18 15.40 17.27
CA GLY A 124 9.09 16.48 17.65
C GLY A 124 8.59 17.30 18.85
N GLU A 125 7.29 17.56 18.91
CA GLU A 125 6.66 18.29 20.01
C GLU A 125 6.62 17.44 21.28
N ILE A 126 6.25 16.17 21.18
CA ILE A 126 6.27 15.19 22.29
C ILE A 126 7.69 15.05 22.86
N LEU A 127 8.72 14.95 22.00
CA LEU A 127 10.12 14.89 22.44
C LEU A 127 10.56 16.18 23.13
N THR A 128 10.05 17.33 22.69
CA THR A 128 10.33 18.64 23.31
C THR A 128 9.68 18.74 24.70
N LEU A 129 8.42 18.27 24.84
CA LEU A 129 7.72 18.16 26.13
C LEU A 129 8.43 17.19 27.09
N ALA A 130 9.00 16.09 26.56
CA ALA A 130 9.81 15.15 27.32
C ALA A 130 11.21 15.69 27.71
N GLY A 131 11.52 16.95 27.40
CA GLY A 131 12.77 17.62 27.78
C GLY A 131 13.90 17.53 26.76
N ILE A 132 13.69 16.88 25.60
CA ILE A 132 14.69 16.73 24.54
C ILE A 132 14.53 17.89 23.54
N ARG A 133 15.23 18.99 23.81
CA ARG A 133 15.16 20.23 22.99
C ARG A 133 16.16 20.29 21.82
N SER A 134 17.03 19.30 21.69
CA SER A 134 18.06 19.28 20.64
C SER A 134 17.48 18.79 19.31
N ILE A 135 17.50 19.66 18.29
CA ILE A 135 17.05 19.36 16.91
C ILE A 135 17.81 18.15 16.34
N THR A 136 19.11 18.04 16.64
CA THR A 136 19.95 16.93 16.15
C THR A 136 19.51 15.58 16.73
N THR A 137 19.12 15.56 18.01
CA THR A 137 18.62 14.36 18.68
C THR A 137 17.24 13.98 18.17
N GLN A 138 16.36 14.95 17.93
CA GLN A 138 15.03 14.70 17.36
C GLN A 138 15.10 14.09 15.94
N LEU A 139 16.01 14.61 15.09
CA LEU A 139 16.26 14.04 13.75
C LEU A 139 16.77 12.60 13.82
N GLN A 140 17.70 12.29 14.73
CA GLN A 140 18.21 10.93 14.90
C GLN A 140 17.09 9.95 15.32
N VAL A 141 16.24 10.36 16.27
CA VAL A 141 15.09 9.56 16.69
C VAL A 141 14.12 9.31 15.53
N ASN A 142 13.86 10.32 14.70
CA ASN A 142 13.00 10.17 13.52
C ASN A 142 13.58 9.16 12.51
N VAL A 143 14.88 9.24 12.21
CA VAL A 143 15.56 8.28 11.32
C VAL A 143 15.49 6.86 11.88
N ILE A 144 15.76 6.67 13.17
CA ILE A 144 15.66 5.36 13.83
C ILE A 144 14.23 4.83 13.74
N LEU A 145 13.23 5.67 13.96
CA LEU A 145 11.82 5.29 13.86
C LEU A 145 11.46 4.86 12.43
N SER A 146 11.92 5.58 11.40
CA SER A 146 11.71 5.19 10.00
C SER A 146 12.41 3.88 9.65
N CYS A 147 13.64 3.66 10.11
CA CYS A 147 14.34 2.39 9.93
C CYS A 147 13.61 1.23 10.62
N TRP A 148 13.12 1.46 11.85
CA TRP A 148 12.34 0.47 12.57
C TRP A 148 11.01 0.15 11.86
N ALA A 149 10.30 1.18 11.39
CA ALA A 149 9.07 1.01 10.60
C ALA A 149 9.33 0.21 9.32
N PHE A 150 10.46 0.41 8.65
CA PHE A 150 10.87 -0.38 7.49
C PHE A 150 11.08 -1.85 7.84
N VAL A 151 11.80 -2.16 8.92
CA VAL A 151 12.01 -3.53 9.39
C VAL A 151 10.68 -4.21 9.71
N VAL A 152 9.79 -3.53 10.43
CA VAL A 152 8.45 -4.05 10.76
C VAL A 152 7.62 -4.26 9.50
N ALA A 153 7.71 -3.37 8.50
CA ALA A 153 7.00 -3.52 7.23
C ALA A 153 7.49 -4.73 6.43
N VAL A 154 8.81 -4.96 6.36
CA VAL A 154 9.40 -6.13 5.69
C VAL A 154 8.97 -7.43 6.40
N VAL A 155 9.11 -7.48 7.72
CA VAL A 155 8.69 -8.65 8.51
C VAL A 155 7.18 -8.90 8.37
N GLY A 156 6.37 -7.83 8.42
CA GLY A 156 4.92 -7.92 8.24
C GLY A 156 4.53 -8.45 6.86
N SER A 157 5.24 -8.02 5.81
CA SER A 157 5.05 -8.50 4.43
C SER A 157 5.35 -10.00 4.32
N LEU A 158 6.47 -10.46 4.86
CA LEU A 158 6.84 -11.89 4.83
C LEU A 158 5.89 -12.76 5.65
N LEU A 159 5.39 -12.25 6.77
CA LEU A 159 4.42 -12.97 7.60
C LEU A 159 3.01 -13.02 6.99
N LEU A 160 2.74 -12.24 5.94
CA LEU A 160 1.39 -12.13 5.35
C LEU A 160 0.92 -13.45 4.76
N ASP A 161 1.83 -14.16 4.11
CA ASP A 161 1.54 -15.43 3.47
C ASP A 161 1.34 -16.57 4.47
N VAL A 162 1.91 -16.45 5.69
CA VAL A 162 1.86 -17.49 6.74
C VAL A 162 0.73 -17.27 7.73
N VAL A 163 0.58 -16.05 8.25
CA VAL A 163 -0.37 -15.72 9.34
C VAL A 163 -1.76 -15.40 8.78
N GLY A 164 -1.84 -15.01 7.51
CA GLY A 164 -3.09 -14.67 6.83
C GLY A 164 -3.59 -13.26 7.15
N ARG A 165 -4.23 -12.64 6.16
CA ARG A 165 -4.60 -11.21 6.15
C ARG A 165 -5.50 -10.76 7.31
N ARG A 166 -6.41 -11.62 7.78
CA ARG A 166 -7.38 -11.26 8.84
C ARG A 166 -6.73 -11.19 10.22
N ILE A 167 -5.88 -12.17 10.56
CA ILE A 167 -5.22 -12.23 11.86
C ILE A 167 -4.22 -11.08 11.96
N GLN A 168 -3.47 -10.80 10.90
CA GLN A 168 -2.55 -9.66 10.85
C GLN A 168 -3.26 -8.31 11.02
N ALA A 169 -4.38 -8.11 10.33
CA ALA A 169 -5.18 -6.89 10.47
C ALA A 169 -5.67 -6.69 11.92
N LEU A 170 -6.17 -7.75 12.56
CA LEU A 170 -6.63 -7.68 13.94
C LEU A 170 -5.46 -7.47 14.91
N SER A 171 -4.34 -8.19 14.74
CA SER A 171 -3.17 -8.02 15.62
C SER A 171 -2.60 -6.61 15.55
N ALA A 172 -2.59 -6.00 14.36
CA ALA A 172 -2.13 -4.62 14.17
C ALA A 172 -3.03 -3.59 14.87
N ILE A 173 -4.32 -3.89 15.07
CA ILE A 173 -5.24 -3.03 15.81
C ILE A 173 -5.09 -3.23 17.32
N TYR A 174 -4.98 -4.48 17.78
CA TYR A 174 -4.94 -4.80 19.21
C TYR A 174 -3.58 -4.49 19.86
N ALA A 175 -2.47 -4.64 19.15
CA ALA A 175 -1.13 -4.41 19.71
C ALA A 175 -0.86 -2.97 20.19
N PRO A 176 -1.23 -1.90 19.45
CA PRO A 176 -1.01 -0.51 19.88
C PRO A 176 -2.11 0.03 20.82
N ALA A 177 -3.26 -0.63 20.92
CA ALA A 177 -4.38 -0.20 21.75
C ALA A 177 -4.02 0.13 23.21
N PRO A 178 -3.30 -0.73 23.97
CA PRO A 178 -2.93 -0.40 25.35
C PRO A 178 -2.04 0.84 25.43
N PHE A 179 -1.08 1.00 24.51
CA PHE A 179 -0.18 2.16 24.46
C PHE A 179 -0.95 3.47 24.23
N ASN A 180 -1.91 3.49 23.29
CA ASN A 180 -2.76 4.65 23.04
C ASN A 180 -3.66 5.01 24.23
N VAL A 181 -4.14 4.01 24.98
CA VAL A 181 -4.91 4.24 26.22
C VAL A 181 -4.04 4.86 27.31
N TYR A 182 -2.77 4.43 27.44
CA TYR A 182 -1.83 5.04 28.38
C TYR A 182 -1.51 6.49 28.02
N LEU A 183 -1.33 6.82 26.74
CA LEU A 183 -1.13 8.20 26.31
C LEU A 183 -2.33 9.09 26.63
N CYS A 184 -3.54 8.62 26.32
CA CYS A 184 -4.77 9.34 26.65
C CYS A 184 -4.92 9.57 28.15
N ARG A 185 -4.47 8.61 28.98
CA ARG A 185 -4.44 8.75 30.44
C ARG A 185 -3.48 9.85 30.89
N ILE A 186 -2.26 9.88 30.35
CA ILE A 186 -1.25 10.88 30.68
C ILE A 186 -1.72 12.28 30.29
N GLU A 187 -2.41 12.41 29.16
CA GLU A 187 -2.93 13.69 28.65
C GLU A 187 -4.10 14.23 29.49
N THR A 188 -4.88 13.35 30.16
CA THR A 188 -5.92 13.77 31.12
C THR A 188 -5.38 14.16 32.51
N ASP A 189 -4.15 13.76 32.84
CA ASP A 189 -3.52 14.03 34.15
C ASP A 189 -2.61 15.29 34.12
N LEU A 190 -2.52 15.97 32.96
CA LEU A 190 -1.80 17.23 32.71
C LEU A 190 -2.77 18.42 32.63
#